data_AF-A0A376TIQ1-F1
#
_entry.id   AF-A0A376TIQ1-F1
#
_cell.length_a   1.000
_cell.length_b   1.000
_cell.length_c   1.000
_cell.angle_alpha   90.00
_cell.angle_beta   90.00
_cell.angle_gamma   90.00
#
_symmetry.space_group_name_H-M   'P 1'
#
loop_
_entity.id
_entity.type
_entity.pdbx_description
1 polymer ?
#
loop_
_entity_poly.entity_id
_entity_poly.type
_entity_poly.pdbx_seq_one_letter_code
_entity_poly.pdbx_strand_id
1 'polypeptide(L)'
;MKTALSWCLSRPSRGIIYDRNGIPLALNRTIYQIEMMPEKVDNVQQTLDALRSVVDLTDDDIAAFRKERARSHRFTSIPVKTNLTEVQVARFAVNQYRFPGVEVKGYKRRYYPYGSALTHVIGYVSKINDKDVERLNNDGKLANYAATHDIGKLGIERYYEDVLHGQTGYEEVEVNNRGRVIRQLKEVPPQAGHDIYLTLDLKLQQYIETLLAGSRAAVVVTDPRTGGVLALVSTPSYDPNLFVDGISSKDYSALLNDPNTPLVNRATQGVYPPASTVKPYVAVSALSAGVITRNTTLF
;
A
#
# COMPACT_ATOMS: atom_id res chain seq x y z
N MET A 1 -23.19 -6.73 -38.64
CA MET A 1 -23.15 -6.39 -37.19
C MET A 1 -22.05 -5.34 -37.02
N LYS A 2 -22.31 -4.22 -36.34
CA LYS A 2 -21.29 -3.18 -36.10
C LYS A 2 -20.46 -3.60 -34.88
N THR A 3 -19.28 -4.15 -35.10
CA THR A 3 -18.29 -4.31 -34.03
C THR A 3 -17.50 -3.01 -33.87
N ALA A 4 -17.01 -2.75 -32.66
CA ALA A 4 -16.18 -1.59 -32.35
C ALA A 4 -14.84 -2.06 -31.76
N LEU A 5 -13.80 -1.28 -32.00
CA LEU A 5 -12.50 -1.43 -31.35
C LEU A 5 -12.51 -0.70 -30.01
N SER A 6 -12.05 -1.37 -28.96
CA SER A 6 -11.84 -0.80 -27.64
C SER A 6 -10.43 -1.10 -27.14
N TRP A 7 -9.85 -0.15 -26.41
CA TRP A 7 -8.55 -0.31 -25.76
C TRP A 7 -8.80 -0.68 -24.30
N CYS A 8 -8.29 -1.83 -23.86
CA CYS A 8 -8.31 -2.26 -22.47
C CYS A 8 -6.91 -2.08 -21.89
N LEU A 9 -6.77 -1.29 -20.83
CA LEU A 9 -5.46 -1.02 -20.23
C LEU A 9 -5.09 -2.12 -19.23
N SER A 10 -3.84 -2.55 -19.24
CA SER A 10 -3.32 -3.60 -18.36
C SER A 10 -2.35 -3.03 -17.33
N ARG A 11 -2.66 -3.20 -16.04
CA ARG A 11 -1.83 -2.71 -14.92
C ARG A 11 -0.48 -3.44 -14.84
N PRO A 12 0.64 -2.73 -14.62
CA PRO A 12 1.93 -3.36 -14.37
C PRO A 12 2.00 -4.04 -12.99
N SER A 13 2.84 -5.07 -12.90
CA SER A 13 3.22 -5.63 -11.59
C SER A 13 4.17 -4.66 -10.90
N ARG A 14 3.84 -4.25 -9.68
CA ARG A 14 4.70 -3.37 -8.87
C ARG A 14 6.00 -4.07 -8.49
N GLY A 15 7.13 -3.37 -8.51
CA GLY A 15 8.44 -3.88 -8.09
C GLY A 15 8.47 -4.32 -6.62
N ILE A 16 9.33 -5.28 -6.30
CA ILE A 16 9.54 -5.80 -4.94
C ILE A 16 10.58 -4.94 -4.22
N ILE A 17 10.37 -4.69 -2.93
CA ILE A 17 11.37 -3.99 -2.10
C ILE A 17 12.11 -5.03 -1.27
N TYR A 18 13.43 -5.00 -1.32
CA TYR A 18 14.34 -5.90 -0.61
C TYR A 18 15.18 -5.14 0.41
N ASP A 19 15.55 -5.82 1.48
CA ASP A 19 16.58 -5.36 2.41
C ASP A 19 17.99 -5.61 1.84
N ARG A 20 19.03 -5.20 2.58
CA ARG A 20 20.43 -5.34 2.18
C ARG A 20 20.90 -6.79 1.98
N ASN A 21 20.17 -7.76 2.54
CA ASN A 21 20.46 -9.18 2.48
C ASN A 21 19.56 -9.90 1.46
N GLY A 22 18.75 -9.17 0.68
CA GLY A 22 17.85 -9.75 -0.32
C GLY A 22 16.56 -10.30 0.28
N ILE A 23 16.21 -9.93 1.52
CA ILE A 23 14.94 -10.33 2.13
C ILE A 23 13.83 -9.41 1.61
N PRO A 24 12.74 -9.95 1.02
CA PRO A 24 11.67 -9.12 0.49
C PRO A 24 10.82 -8.51 1.62
N LEU A 25 10.79 -7.18 1.67
CA LEU A 25 10.09 -6.37 2.67
C LEU A 25 8.67 -5.98 2.25
N ALA A 26 8.44 -5.81 0.95
CA ALA A 26 7.14 -5.50 0.39
C ALA A 26 6.89 -6.34 -0.87
N LEU A 27 5.86 -7.17 -0.81
CA LEU A 27 5.56 -8.21 -1.79
C LEU A 27 4.18 -7.99 -2.43
N ASN A 28 3.93 -8.65 -3.55
CA ASN A 28 2.59 -8.72 -4.14
C ASN A 28 1.99 -10.09 -3.84
N ARG A 29 0.89 -10.12 -3.08
CA ARG A 29 0.14 -11.35 -2.77
C ARG A 29 -1.16 -11.37 -3.55
N THR A 30 -1.53 -12.53 -4.08
CA THR A 30 -2.87 -12.71 -4.64
C THR A 30 -3.88 -12.78 -3.50
N ILE A 31 -4.78 -11.81 -3.49
CA ILE A 31 -5.91 -11.74 -2.58
C ILE A 31 -7.16 -12.07 -3.37
N TYR A 32 -7.94 -13.03 -2.87
CA TYR A 32 -9.21 -13.37 -3.45
C TYR A 32 -10.32 -12.53 -2.82
N GLN A 33 -11.22 -12.03 -3.67
CA GLN A 33 -12.46 -11.39 -3.25
C GLN A 33 -13.61 -11.93 -4.08
N ILE A 34 -14.81 -11.91 -3.50
CA ILE A 34 -16.03 -12.08 -4.27
C ILE A 34 -16.59 -10.71 -4.62
N GLU A 35 -17.07 -10.56 -5.84
CA GLU A 35 -17.65 -9.33 -6.36
C GLU A 35 -18.89 -9.63 -7.17
N MET A 36 -19.81 -8.67 -7.26
CA MET A 36 -21.02 -8.82 -8.07
C MET A 36 -21.37 -7.52 -8.78
N MET A 37 -21.98 -7.66 -9.96
CA MET A 37 -22.67 -6.55 -10.62
C MET A 37 -24.14 -6.62 -10.20
N PRO A 38 -24.67 -5.69 -9.38
CA PRO A 38 -26.02 -5.80 -8.84
C PRO A 38 -27.12 -5.94 -9.91
N GLU A 39 -26.90 -5.38 -11.11
CA GLU A 39 -27.84 -5.48 -12.24
C GLU A 39 -27.86 -6.86 -12.90
N LYS A 40 -26.86 -7.70 -12.63
CA LYS A 40 -26.77 -9.09 -13.12
C LYS A 40 -27.21 -10.12 -12.07
N VAL A 41 -27.63 -9.68 -10.89
CA VAL A 41 -28.06 -10.54 -9.79
C VAL A 41 -29.55 -10.33 -9.57
N ASP A 42 -30.34 -11.41 -9.72
CA ASP A 42 -31.80 -11.34 -9.66
C ASP A 42 -32.31 -10.81 -8.31
N ASN A 43 -31.81 -11.39 -7.21
CA ASN A 43 -32.17 -10.97 -5.85
C ASN A 43 -30.92 -10.75 -5.00
N VAL A 44 -30.47 -9.49 -4.96
CA VAL A 44 -29.25 -9.09 -4.25
C VAL A 44 -29.34 -9.41 -2.76
N GLN A 45 -30.47 -9.13 -2.10
CA GLN A 45 -30.58 -9.34 -0.65
C GLN A 45 -30.52 -10.83 -0.30
N GLN A 46 -31.27 -11.67 -1.02
CA GLN A 46 -31.23 -13.11 -0.84
C GLN A 46 -29.83 -13.68 -1.10
N THR A 47 -29.10 -13.14 -2.09
CA THR A 47 -27.72 -13.52 -2.39
C THR A 47 -26.78 -13.18 -1.24
N LEU A 48 -26.86 -11.96 -0.69
CA LEU A 48 -26.03 -11.52 0.43
C LEU A 48 -26.28 -12.39 1.68
N ASP A 49 -27.54 -12.68 1.99
CA ASP A 49 -27.89 -13.50 3.16
C ASP A 49 -27.43 -14.96 2.99
N ALA A 50 -27.54 -15.52 1.79
CA ALA A 50 -27.02 -16.86 1.51
C ALA A 50 -25.48 -16.93 1.58
N LEU A 51 -24.78 -15.87 1.15
CA LEU A 51 -23.31 -15.78 1.21
C LEU A 51 -22.76 -15.77 2.65
N ARG A 52 -23.54 -15.37 3.64
CA ARG A 52 -23.16 -15.46 5.07
C ARG A 52 -22.72 -16.88 5.45
N SER A 53 -23.44 -17.89 4.96
CA SER A 53 -23.14 -19.30 5.27
C SER A 53 -21.96 -19.88 4.49
N VAL A 54 -21.59 -19.26 3.35
CA VAL A 54 -20.60 -19.81 2.41
C VAL A 54 -19.22 -19.21 2.64
N VAL A 55 -19.16 -17.88 2.79
CA VAL A 55 -17.90 -17.12 2.90
C VAL A 55 -17.77 -16.37 4.21
N ASP A 56 -18.61 -16.66 5.21
CA ASP A 56 -18.64 -15.97 6.49
C ASP A 56 -18.81 -14.44 6.33
N LEU A 57 -19.79 -14.06 5.50
CA LEU A 57 -20.13 -12.66 5.24
C LEU A 57 -20.72 -12.00 6.50
N THR A 58 -20.14 -10.88 6.94
CA THR A 58 -20.57 -10.15 8.13
C THR A 58 -21.50 -8.99 7.79
N ASP A 59 -22.12 -8.39 8.82
CA ASP A 59 -22.92 -7.16 8.65
C ASP A 59 -22.05 -5.98 8.21
N ASP A 60 -20.80 -5.92 8.67
CA ASP A 60 -19.83 -4.90 8.27
C ASP A 60 -19.48 -5.02 6.79
N ASP A 61 -19.30 -6.25 6.27
CA ASP A 61 -19.08 -6.49 4.84
C ASP A 61 -20.26 -5.98 4.00
N ILE A 62 -21.49 -6.27 4.43
CA ILE A 62 -22.71 -5.83 3.74
C ILE A 62 -22.85 -4.31 3.78
N ALA A 63 -22.52 -3.68 4.91
CA ALA A 63 -22.54 -2.22 5.04
C ALA A 63 -21.51 -1.58 4.10
N ALA A 64 -20.30 -2.14 4.01
CA ALA A 64 -19.26 -1.70 3.09
C ALA A 64 -19.70 -1.87 1.62
N PHE A 65 -20.28 -3.02 1.25
CA PHE A 65 -20.84 -3.27 -0.08
C PHE A 65 -21.90 -2.24 -0.45
N ARG A 66 -22.86 -1.95 0.45
CA ARG A 66 -23.92 -0.95 0.19
C ARG A 66 -23.36 0.45 0.02
N LYS A 67 -22.34 0.82 0.81
CA LYS A 67 -21.65 2.11 0.70
C LYS A 67 -20.91 2.25 -0.63
N GLU A 68 -20.20 1.21 -1.07
CA GLU A 68 -19.50 1.23 -2.36
C GLU A 68 -20.48 1.21 -3.53
N ARG A 69 -21.61 0.49 -3.40
CA ARG A 69 -22.71 0.51 -4.38
C ARG A 69 -23.29 1.90 -4.59
N ALA A 70 -23.48 2.67 -3.52
CA ALA A 70 -24.01 4.02 -3.62
C ALA A 70 -23.02 5.00 -4.31
N ARG A 71 -21.72 4.70 -4.26
CA ARG A 71 -20.65 5.55 -4.83
C ARG A 71 -20.26 5.15 -6.25
N SER A 72 -20.61 3.94 -6.68
CA SER A 72 -20.23 3.41 -7.98
C SER A 72 -21.28 3.73 -9.05
N HIS A 73 -20.83 3.79 -10.31
CA HIS A 73 -21.72 3.98 -11.45
C HIS A 73 -22.51 2.70 -11.76
N ARG A 74 -23.59 2.82 -12.53
CA ARG A 74 -24.35 1.66 -13.01
C ARG A 74 -23.45 0.70 -13.78
N PHE A 75 -23.69 -0.60 -13.64
CA PHE A 75 -22.90 -1.67 -14.24
C PHE A 75 -21.44 -1.73 -13.78
N THR A 76 -21.16 -1.34 -12.54
CA THR A 76 -19.85 -1.55 -11.89
C THR A 76 -19.85 -2.87 -11.14
N SER A 77 -18.76 -3.64 -11.24
CA SER A 77 -18.53 -4.81 -10.37
C SER A 77 -18.12 -4.32 -8.98
N ILE A 78 -18.89 -4.67 -7.96
CA ILE A 78 -18.71 -4.17 -6.59
C ILE A 78 -18.21 -5.31 -5.71
N PRO A 79 -17.12 -5.11 -4.95
CA PRO A 79 -16.63 -6.11 -4.01
C PRO A 79 -17.65 -6.36 -2.90
N VAL A 80 -17.95 -7.63 -2.65
CA VAL A 80 -18.89 -8.09 -1.62
C VAL A 80 -18.14 -8.48 -0.35
N LYS A 81 -17.05 -9.25 -0.51
CA LYS A 81 -16.14 -9.63 0.57
C LYS A 81 -14.72 -9.71 0.03
N THR A 82 -13.81 -8.99 0.67
CA THR A 82 -12.37 -8.98 0.37
C THR A 82 -11.61 -9.91 1.31
N ASN A 83 -10.35 -10.21 0.98
CA ASN A 83 -9.45 -11.00 1.84
C ASN A 83 -9.99 -12.39 2.20
N LEU A 84 -10.58 -13.08 1.21
CA LEU A 84 -11.07 -14.45 1.40
C LEU A 84 -9.91 -15.39 1.73
N THR A 85 -10.12 -16.22 2.74
CA THR A 85 -9.22 -17.35 3.02
C THR A 85 -9.36 -18.41 1.92
N GLU A 86 -8.34 -19.26 1.74
CA GLU A 86 -8.41 -20.36 0.78
C GLU A 86 -9.60 -21.29 1.03
N VAL A 87 -9.97 -21.49 2.31
CA VAL A 87 -11.16 -22.25 2.71
C VAL A 87 -12.44 -21.57 2.23
N GLN A 88 -12.56 -20.25 2.39
CA GLN A 88 -13.74 -19.50 1.92
C GLN A 88 -13.82 -19.48 0.39
N VAL A 89 -12.67 -19.35 -0.30
CA VAL A 89 -12.60 -19.46 -1.76
C VAL A 89 -13.08 -20.83 -2.22
N ALA A 90 -12.61 -21.91 -1.59
CA ALA A 90 -13.02 -23.27 -1.91
C ALA A 90 -14.52 -23.50 -1.65
N ARG A 91 -15.05 -23.03 -0.51
CA ARG A 91 -16.48 -23.08 -0.19
C ARG A 91 -17.34 -22.33 -1.21
N PHE A 92 -16.87 -21.16 -1.65
CA PHE A 92 -17.55 -20.40 -2.69
C PHE A 92 -17.49 -21.12 -4.04
N ALA A 93 -16.33 -21.64 -4.44
CA ALA A 93 -16.14 -22.33 -5.72
C ALA A 93 -17.11 -23.50 -5.91
N VAL A 94 -17.30 -24.33 -4.87
CA VAL A 94 -18.27 -25.45 -4.94
C VAL A 94 -19.73 -24.99 -4.95
N ASN A 95 -20.02 -23.80 -4.43
CA ASN A 95 -21.37 -23.20 -4.42
C ASN A 95 -21.60 -22.19 -5.56
N GLN A 96 -20.64 -21.99 -6.47
CA GLN A 96 -20.67 -20.90 -7.45
C GLN A 96 -21.92 -20.96 -8.36
N TYR A 97 -22.39 -22.17 -8.67
CA TYR A 97 -23.61 -22.39 -9.46
C TYR A 97 -24.88 -21.79 -8.81
N ARG A 98 -24.89 -21.60 -7.49
CA ARG A 98 -26.02 -21.02 -6.73
C ARG A 98 -26.04 -19.49 -6.76
N PHE A 99 -24.95 -18.87 -7.20
CA PHE A 99 -24.78 -17.42 -7.19
C PHE A 99 -24.52 -16.85 -8.59
N PRO A 100 -25.46 -16.97 -9.55
CA PRO A 100 -25.33 -16.30 -10.84
C PRO A 100 -25.10 -14.79 -10.66
N GLY A 101 -24.07 -14.27 -11.31
CA GLY A 101 -23.70 -12.85 -11.22
C GLY A 101 -22.75 -12.49 -10.08
N VAL A 102 -22.35 -13.46 -9.24
CA VAL A 102 -21.27 -13.31 -8.26
C VAL A 102 -20.03 -14.04 -8.77
N GLU A 103 -18.91 -13.34 -8.82
CA GLU A 103 -17.63 -13.84 -9.33
C GLU A 103 -16.60 -13.84 -8.20
N VAL A 104 -15.74 -14.86 -8.17
CA VAL A 104 -14.52 -14.84 -7.36
C VAL A 104 -13.36 -14.40 -8.25
N LYS A 105 -12.63 -13.37 -7.82
CA LYS A 105 -11.47 -12.85 -8.53
C LYS A 105 -10.26 -12.73 -7.63
N GLY A 106 -9.11 -13.11 -8.17
CA GLY A 106 -7.81 -12.91 -7.55
C GLY A 106 -7.20 -11.60 -8.03
N TYR A 107 -6.89 -10.72 -7.09
CA TYR A 107 -6.18 -9.47 -7.36
C TYR A 107 -4.80 -9.52 -6.71
N LYS A 108 -3.76 -9.10 -7.45
CA LYS A 108 -2.45 -8.87 -6.84
C LYS A 108 -2.53 -7.60 -6.01
N ARG A 109 -2.38 -7.73 -4.70
CA ARG A 109 -2.34 -6.61 -3.74
C ARG A 109 -1.02 -6.60 -3.00
N ARG A 110 -0.66 -5.45 -2.46
CA ARG A 110 0.59 -5.28 -1.73
C ARG A 110 0.49 -5.96 -0.36
N TYR A 111 1.58 -6.54 0.12
CA TYR A 111 1.64 -7.23 1.39
C TYR A 111 2.96 -6.92 2.09
N TYR A 112 2.88 -6.58 3.37
CA TYR A 112 4.03 -6.25 4.21
C TYR A 112 4.20 -7.34 5.29
N PRO A 113 5.08 -8.34 5.07
CA PRO A 113 5.21 -9.50 5.96
C PRO A 113 5.64 -9.14 7.38
N TYR A 114 6.36 -8.03 7.53
CA TYR A 114 6.97 -7.61 8.80
C TYR A 114 6.20 -6.48 9.50
N GLY A 115 5.01 -6.13 8.99
CA GLY A 115 4.04 -5.26 9.67
C GLY A 115 4.65 -3.97 10.23
N SER A 116 4.44 -3.75 11.52
CA SER A 116 4.77 -2.50 12.23
C SER A 116 6.27 -2.14 12.24
N ALA A 117 7.16 -3.13 12.09
CA ALA A 117 8.61 -2.94 12.14
C ALA A 117 9.13 -1.96 11.08
N LEU A 118 8.41 -1.84 9.97
CA LEU A 118 8.85 -1.15 8.76
C LEU A 118 7.92 -0.02 8.32
N THR A 119 6.87 0.27 9.07
CA THR A 119 5.77 1.13 8.64
C THR A 119 6.21 2.50 8.17
N HIS A 120 7.00 3.24 8.95
CA HIS A 120 7.36 4.61 8.59
C HIS A 120 8.45 4.70 7.52
N VAL A 121 9.30 3.68 7.42
CA VAL A 121 10.42 3.67 6.47
C VAL A 121 9.99 3.10 5.12
N ILE A 122 9.35 1.92 5.08
CA ILE A 122 8.83 1.33 3.84
C ILE A 122 7.56 2.07 3.40
N GLY A 123 6.68 2.37 4.35
CA GLY A 123 5.37 2.92 4.05
C GLY A 123 4.40 1.88 3.54
N TYR A 124 3.34 2.39 2.91
CA TYR A 124 2.33 1.54 2.30
C TYR A 124 1.78 2.17 1.03
N VAL A 125 1.17 1.32 0.21
CA VAL A 125 0.28 1.71 -0.89
C VAL A 125 -1.17 1.63 -0.41
N SER A 126 -2.02 2.50 -0.90
CA SER A 126 -3.47 2.37 -0.73
C SER A 126 -4.22 3.08 -1.85
N LYS A 127 -5.54 2.91 -1.87
CA LYS A 127 -6.44 3.45 -2.91
C LYS A 127 -6.11 4.91 -3.23
N ILE A 128 -5.99 5.21 -4.52
CA ILE A 128 -5.81 6.56 -5.06
C ILE A 128 -6.98 7.43 -4.64
N ASN A 129 -6.70 8.66 -4.19
CA ASN A 129 -7.71 9.67 -3.91
C ASN A 129 -7.54 10.88 -4.84
N ASP A 130 -8.47 11.82 -4.77
CA ASP A 130 -8.49 12.99 -5.68
C ASP A 130 -7.20 13.84 -5.59
N LYS A 131 -6.57 13.91 -4.40
CA LYS A 131 -5.29 14.63 -4.24
C LYS A 131 -4.14 13.91 -4.93
N ASP A 132 -4.17 12.58 -4.97
CA ASP A 132 -3.19 11.81 -5.74
C ASP A 132 -3.42 11.97 -7.23
N VAL A 133 -4.68 12.00 -7.69
CA VAL A 133 -5.02 12.27 -9.10
C VAL A 133 -4.53 13.65 -9.51
N GLU A 134 -4.77 14.67 -8.69
CA GLU A 134 -4.29 16.03 -8.92
C GLU A 134 -2.75 16.07 -9.00
N ARG A 135 -2.06 15.43 -8.04
CA ARG A 135 -0.59 15.30 -8.06
C ARG A 135 -0.10 14.61 -9.33
N LEU A 136 -0.67 13.46 -9.67
CA LEU A 136 -0.30 12.69 -10.88
C LEU A 136 -0.56 13.48 -12.16
N ASN A 137 -1.61 14.28 -12.21
CA ASN A 137 -1.92 15.12 -13.36
C ASN A 137 -0.90 16.26 -13.50
N ASN A 138 -0.59 16.94 -12.40
CA ASN A 138 0.41 18.03 -12.36
C ASN A 138 1.81 17.51 -12.73
N ASP A 139 2.15 16.30 -12.33
CA ASP A 139 3.42 15.64 -12.65
C ASP A 139 3.45 15.03 -14.06
N GLY A 140 2.35 15.09 -14.82
CA GLY A 140 2.24 14.51 -16.18
C GLY A 140 2.23 12.98 -16.21
N LYS A 141 1.93 12.33 -15.09
CA LYS A 141 1.98 10.87 -14.91
C LYS A 141 0.63 10.18 -15.02
N LEU A 142 -0.47 10.93 -14.94
CA LEU A 142 -1.84 10.38 -14.86
C LEU A 142 -2.17 9.36 -15.96
N ALA A 143 -1.65 9.55 -17.18
CA ALA A 143 -1.84 8.62 -18.29
C ALA A 143 -1.30 7.21 -17.98
N ASN A 144 -0.18 7.08 -17.28
CA ASN A 144 0.40 5.79 -16.89
C ASN A 144 -0.39 5.11 -15.76
N TYR A 145 -1.30 5.81 -15.09
CA TYR A 145 -2.08 5.29 -13.95
C TYR A 145 -3.51 4.92 -14.31
N ALA A 146 -3.90 4.97 -15.59
CA ALA A 146 -5.29 4.76 -16.00
C ALA A 146 -5.86 3.35 -15.70
N ALA A 147 -5.01 2.33 -15.48
CA ALA A 147 -5.40 1.00 -14.97
C ALA A 147 -5.00 0.74 -13.51
N THR A 148 -4.36 1.72 -12.86
CA THR A 148 -3.80 1.60 -11.52
C THR A 148 -4.70 2.31 -10.52
N HIS A 149 -5.07 1.60 -9.45
CA HIS A 149 -6.03 2.11 -8.46
C HIS A 149 -5.39 2.35 -7.08
N ASP A 150 -4.11 1.99 -6.90
CA ASP A 150 -3.36 2.12 -5.64
C ASP A 150 -2.04 2.85 -5.89
N ILE A 151 -1.60 3.64 -4.92
CA ILE A 151 -0.36 4.42 -4.99
C ILE A 151 0.34 4.46 -3.63
N GLY A 152 1.67 4.55 -3.62
CA GLY A 152 2.48 4.75 -2.42
C GLY A 152 2.11 6.05 -1.68
N LYS A 153 1.82 5.95 -0.37
CA LYS A 153 1.35 7.07 0.46
C LYS A 153 2.42 7.70 1.33
N LEU A 154 3.40 6.91 1.76
CA LEU A 154 4.55 7.38 2.54
C LEU A 154 5.75 6.45 2.36
N GLY A 155 6.88 6.81 2.99
CA GLY A 155 8.09 5.98 3.00
C GLY A 155 8.68 5.75 1.61
N ILE A 156 9.42 4.65 1.48
CA ILE A 156 10.00 4.17 0.22
C ILE A 156 8.93 3.93 -0.84
N GLU A 157 7.77 3.38 -0.47
CA GLU A 157 6.67 3.14 -1.41
C GLU A 157 6.22 4.43 -2.12
N ARG A 158 6.17 5.57 -1.43
CA ARG A 158 5.85 6.87 -2.05
C ARG A 158 7.04 7.51 -2.73
N TYR A 159 8.21 7.50 -2.10
CA TYR A 159 9.38 8.22 -2.62
C TYR A 159 9.85 7.61 -3.95
N TYR A 160 9.83 6.29 -4.04
CA TYR A 160 10.20 5.53 -5.24
C TYR A 160 8.98 5.03 -6.03
N GLU A 161 7.83 5.70 -5.89
CA GLU A 161 6.58 5.30 -6.55
C GLU A 161 6.77 5.10 -8.06
N ASP A 162 7.45 6.03 -8.72
CA ASP A 162 7.60 6.02 -10.18
C ASP A 162 8.34 4.78 -10.69
N VAL A 163 9.44 4.41 -10.01
CA VAL A 163 10.25 3.24 -10.38
C VAL A 163 9.57 1.93 -9.95
N LEU A 164 8.84 1.94 -8.82
CA LEU A 164 8.10 0.78 -8.33
C LEU A 164 6.86 0.48 -9.15
N HIS A 165 6.22 1.49 -9.74
CA HIS A 165 4.97 1.32 -10.48
C HIS A 165 5.16 0.51 -11.77
N GLY A 166 6.15 0.87 -12.59
CA GLY A 166 6.34 0.31 -13.93
C GLY A 166 5.52 1.01 -15.01
N GLN A 167 5.34 0.35 -16.15
CA GLN A 167 4.69 0.90 -17.33
C GLN A 167 3.41 0.15 -17.69
N THR A 168 2.30 0.88 -17.80
CA THR A 168 0.99 0.35 -18.21
C THR A 168 1.02 -0.13 -19.65
N GLY A 169 0.52 -1.34 -19.85
CA GLY A 169 0.30 -1.95 -21.16
C GLY A 169 -1.13 -1.76 -21.64
N TYR A 170 -1.46 -2.32 -22.81
CA TYR A 170 -2.81 -2.27 -23.35
C TYR A 170 -3.11 -3.44 -24.28
N GLU A 171 -4.40 -3.75 -24.39
CA GLU A 171 -4.97 -4.73 -25.29
C GLU A 171 -5.98 -4.06 -26.22
N GLU A 172 -5.86 -4.33 -27.52
CA GLU A 172 -6.87 -3.96 -28.51
C GLU A 172 -7.90 -5.09 -28.58
N VAL A 173 -9.14 -4.81 -28.17
CA VAL A 173 -10.23 -5.79 -28.15
C VAL A 173 -11.39 -5.37 -29.05
N GLU A 174 -11.92 -6.32 -29.80
CA GLU A 174 -13.11 -6.16 -30.61
C GLU A 174 -14.35 -6.42 -29.72
N VAL A 175 -15.22 -5.42 -29.59
CA VAL A 175 -16.44 -5.48 -28.78
C VAL A 175 -17.69 -5.49 -29.66
N ASN A 176 -18.72 -6.22 -29.22
CA ASN A 176 -20.02 -6.21 -29.88
C ASN A 176 -20.87 -5.00 -29.44
N ASN A 177 -22.05 -4.84 -30.03
CA ASN A 177 -23.00 -3.76 -29.73
C ASN A 177 -23.46 -3.73 -28.25
N ARG A 178 -23.21 -4.78 -27.47
CA ARG A 178 -23.52 -4.89 -26.03
C ARG A 178 -22.28 -4.74 -25.15
N GLY A 179 -21.14 -4.30 -25.71
CA GLY A 179 -19.88 -4.08 -25.00
C GLY A 179 -19.16 -5.36 -24.55
N ARG A 180 -19.56 -6.54 -25.05
CA ARG A 180 -18.83 -7.79 -24.72
C ARG A 180 -17.64 -7.95 -25.65
N VAL A 181 -16.49 -8.30 -25.08
CA VAL A 181 -15.28 -8.67 -25.80
C VAL A 181 -15.55 -9.93 -26.62
N ILE A 182 -15.31 -9.86 -27.92
CA ILE A 182 -15.44 -10.97 -28.88
C ILE A 182 -14.07 -11.60 -29.12
N ARG A 183 -13.05 -10.76 -29.34
CA ARG A 183 -11.71 -11.18 -29.72
C ARG A 183 -10.67 -10.14 -29.33
N GLN A 184 -9.48 -10.60 -28.96
CA GLN A 184 -8.28 -9.79 -28.79
C GLN A 184 -7.53 -9.71 -30.12
N LEU A 185 -7.21 -8.49 -30.56
CA LEU A 185 -6.53 -8.22 -31.83
C LEU A 185 -5.02 -8.03 -31.65
N LYS A 186 -4.64 -7.33 -30.59
CA LYS A 186 -3.24 -7.02 -30.27
C LYS A 186 -3.07 -6.84 -28.77
N GLU A 187 -1.90 -7.18 -28.29
CA GLU A 187 -1.47 -6.98 -26.90
C GLU A 187 -0.12 -6.29 -26.88
N VAL A 188 0.01 -5.28 -26.05
CA VAL A 188 1.29 -4.74 -25.61
C VAL A 188 1.36 -4.97 -24.10
N PRO A 189 2.12 -5.98 -23.65
CA PRO A 189 2.12 -6.37 -22.25
C PRO A 189 2.71 -5.24 -21.38
N PRO A 190 2.26 -5.11 -20.12
CA PRO A 190 2.80 -4.11 -19.22
C PRO A 190 4.22 -4.47 -18.78
N GLN A 191 5.04 -3.47 -18.49
CA GLN A 191 6.38 -3.68 -17.92
C GLN A 191 6.30 -3.55 -16.41
N ALA A 192 6.79 -4.57 -15.71
CA ALA A 192 6.85 -4.56 -14.25
C ALA A 192 7.73 -3.39 -13.76
N GLY A 193 7.36 -2.84 -12.61
CA GLY A 193 8.20 -1.88 -11.91
C GLY A 193 9.51 -2.51 -11.46
N HIS A 194 10.51 -1.67 -11.25
CA HIS A 194 11.84 -2.11 -10.85
C HIS A 194 11.87 -2.52 -9.39
N ASP A 195 12.57 -3.62 -9.13
CA ASP A 195 12.87 -4.04 -7.77
C ASP A 195 13.88 -3.09 -7.14
N ILE A 196 13.73 -2.84 -5.84
CA ILE A 196 14.59 -1.92 -5.09
C ILE A 196 15.30 -2.68 -3.99
N TYR A 197 16.62 -2.50 -3.89
CA TYR A 197 17.43 -2.99 -2.79
C TYR A 197 17.77 -1.82 -1.86
N LEU A 198 17.35 -1.94 -0.59
CA LEU A 198 17.59 -0.95 0.45
C LEU A 198 18.86 -1.29 1.23
N THR A 199 19.37 -0.30 1.96
CA THR A 199 20.49 -0.49 2.90
C THR A 199 20.06 -1.06 4.26
N LEU A 200 18.74 -1.14 4.49
CA LEU A 200 18.16 -1.62 5.75
C LEU A 200 18.56 -3.06 6.03
N ASP A 201 18.83 -3.35 7.29
CA ASP A 201 18.94 -4.70 7.85
C ASP A 201 17.65 -5.00 8.61
N LEU A 202 16.86 -5.95 8.09
CA LEU A 202 15.57 -6.29 8.68
C LEU A 202 15.69 -6.75 10.14
N LYS A 203 16.69 -7.57 10.44
CA LYS A 203 16.83 -8.17 11.78
C LYS A 203 17.18 -7.10 12.80
N LEU A 204 18.06 -6.17 12.43
CA LEU A 204 18.39 -5.00 13.25
C LEU A 204 17.16 -4.12 13.49
N GLN A 205 16.38 -3.86 12.44
CA GLN A 205 15.16 -3.06 12.53
C GLN A 205 14.14 -3.67 13.52
N GLN A 206 13.86 -4.97 13.41
CA GLN A 206 12.93 -5.67 14.32
C GLN A 206 13.45 -5.73 15.76
N TYR A 207 14.75 -5.92 15.93
CA TYR A 207 15.37 -5.89 17.25
C TYR A 207 15.18 -4.53 17.93
N ILE A 208 15.43 -3.43 17.20
CA ILE A 208 15.24 -2.07 17.72
C ILE A 208 13.76 -1.79 18.02
N GLU A 209 12.82 -2.19 17.17
CA GLU A 209 11.38 -2.04 17.46
C GLU A 209 11.01 -2.72 18.79
N THR A 210 11.53 -3.94 18.99
CA THR A 210 11.29 -4.71 20.23
C THR A 210 11.86 -4.00 21.46
N LEU A 211 13.05 -3.40 21.35
CA LEU A 211 13.67 -2.63 22.44
C LEU A 211 12.89 -1.36 22.80
N LEU A 212 12.20 -0.76 21.82
CA LEU A 212 11.46 0.50 21.99
C LEU A 212 9.97 0.29 22.36
N ALA A 213 9.56 -0.95 22.60
CA ALA A 213 8.18 -1.28 22.92
C ALA A 213 7.62 -0.42 24.07
N GLY A 214 6.45 0.18 23.85
CA GLY A 214 5.77 1.05 24.81
C GLY A 214 6.32 2.49 24.91
N SER A 215 7.41 2.82 24.20
CA SER A 215 8.02 4.15 24.22
C SER A 215 7.70 4.96 22.97
N ARG A 216 7.61 6.30 23.12
CA ARG A 216 7.61 7.24 21.99
C ARG A 216 9.06 7.58 21.63
N ALA A 217 9.62 6.90 20.63
CA ALA A 217 11.05 6.99 20.34
C ALA A 217 11.34 7.00 18.83
N ALA A 218 12.55 7.43 18.49
CA ALA A 218 13.10 7.35 17.15
C ALA A 218 14.54 6.85 17.24
N VAL A 219 14.92 5.96 16.33
CA VAL A 219 16.29 5.46 16.20
C VAL A 219 16.67 5.46 14.74
N VAL A 220 17.85 6.03 14.44
CA VAL A 220 18.48 6.00 13.13
C VAL A 220 19.86 5.38 13.31
N VAL A 221 20.10 4.26 12.62
CA VAL A 221 21.41 3.61 12.56
C VAL A 221 21.94 3.75 11.15
N THR A 222 23.14 4.30 11.00
CA THR A 222 23.80 4.47 9.70
C THR A 222 25.15 3.78 9.69
N ASP A 223 25.58 3.33 8.52
CA ASP A 223 26.99 3.03 8.28
C ASP A 223 27.70 4.34 7.89
N PRO A 224 28.57 4.91 8.74
CA PRO A 224 29.21 6.20 8.45
C PRO A 224 30.14 6.16 7.24
N ARG A 225 30.55 4.97 6.77
CA ARG A 225 31.43 4.80 5.61
C ARG A 225 30.68 4.98 4.29
N THR A 226 29.39 4.64 4.27
CA THR A 226 28.56 4.67 3.05
C THR A 226 27.42 5.68 3.14
N GLY A 227 27.08 6.16 4.35
CA GLY A 227 25.87 6.93 4.62
C GLY A 227 24.58 6.09 4.59
N GLY A 228 24.68 4.78 4.36
CA GLY A 228 23.53 3.89 4.25
C GLY A 228 22.77 3.77 5.58
N VAL A 229 21.45 3.86 5.52
CA VAL A 229 20.57 3.69 6.69
C VAL A 229 20.35 2.20 6.92
N LEU A 230 20.88 1.69 8.03
CA LEU A 230 20.78 0.29 8.44
C LEU A 230 19.48 0.00 9.19
N ALA A 231 19.00 0.96 9.97
CA ALA A 231 17.70 0.91 10.61
C ALA A 231 17.13 2.32 10.79
N LEU A 232 15.83 2.48 10.56
CA LEU A 232 15.08 3.72 10.81
C LEU A 232 13.75 3.34 11.44
N VAL A 233 13.69 3.48 12.76
CA VAL A 233 12.56 3.02 13.58
C VAL A 233 11.92 4.20 14.28
N SER A 234 10.58 4.23 14.28
CA SER A 234 9.77 5.22 14.99
C SER A 234 8.68 4.48 15.76
N THR A 235 8.60 4.68 17.06
CA THR A 235 7.59 4.06 17.94
C THR A 235 6.72 5.12 18.61
N PRO A 236 5.44 4.83 18.91
CA PRO A 236 4.70 3.63 18.51
C PRO A 236 4.47 3.57 16.98
N SER A 237 4.34 2.35 16.47
CA SER A 237 4.07 2.06 15.06
C SER A 237 2.66 1.49 14.89
N TYR A 238 2.30 1.09 13.68
CA TYR A 238 1.01 0.51 13.32
C TYR A 238 1.17 -0.45 12.14
N ASP A 239 0.21 -1.35 11.93
CA ASP A 239 0.27 -2.29 10.81
C ASP A 239 -0.06 -1.59 9.46
N PRO A 240 0.89 -1.53 8.50
CA PRO A 240 0.66 -0.94 7.18
C PRO A 240 -0.35 -1.73 6.35
N ASN A 241 -0.55 -3.03 6.62
CA ASN A 241 -1.51 -3.86 5.88
C ASN A 241 -2.96 -3.39 6.08
N LEU A 242 -3.26 -2.67 7.18
CA LEU A 242 -4.58 -2.06 7.41
C LEU A 242 -4.98 -1.08 6.30
N PHE A 243 -4.01 -0.48 5.61
CA PHE A 243 -4.29 0.54 4.60
C PHE A 243 -4.39 0.00 3.18
N VAL A 244 -3.81 -1.17 2.90
CA VAL A 244 -3.73 -1.72 1.53
C VAL A 244 -5.10 -1.85 0.90
N ASP A 245 -6.06 -2.39 1.65
CA ASP A 245 -7.41 -2.66 1.15
C ASP A 245 -8.43 -1.56 1.49
N GLY A 246 -7.97 -0.48 2.11
CA GLY A 246 -8.80 0.55 2.70
C GLY A 246 -9.04 0.28 4.17
N ILE A 247 -8.44 1.13 5.01
CA ILE A 247 -8.57 1.05 6.46
C ILE A 247 -10.02 1.35 6.90
N SER A 248 -10.50 0.61 7.90
CA SER A 248 -11.82 0.85 8.47
C SER A 248 -11.87 2.23 9.14
N SER A 249 -13.03 2.87 9.13
CA SER A 249 -13.20 4.17 9.81
C SER A 249 -12.86 4.07 11.30
N LYS A 250 -13.12 2.91 11.93
CA LYS A 250 -12.85 2.65 13.35
C LYS A 250 -11.34 2.60 13.61
N ASP A 251 -10.61 1.79 12.85
CA ASP A 251 -9.16 1.60 13.04
C ASP A 251 -8.39 2.88 12.69
N TYR A 252 -8.81 3.57 11.62
CA TYR A 252 -8.21 4.85 11.27
C TYR A 252 -8.45 5.92 12.33
N SER A 253 -9.66 5.98 12.89
CA SER A 253 -9.97 6.89 14.00
C SER A 253 -9.15 6.56 15.25
N ALA A 254 -8.91 5.27 15.52
CA ALA A 254 -8.06 4.86 16.64
C ALA A 254 -6.61 5.35 16.47
N LEU A 255 -6.04 5.24 15.25
CA LEU A 255 -4.68 5.74 14.96
C LEU A 255 -4.57 7.27 15.02
N LEU A 256 -5.60 7.98 14.55
CA LEU A 256 -5.64 9.45 14.59
C LEU A 256 -5.77 10.01 16.00
N ASN A 257 -6.60 9.35 16.83
CA ASN A 257 -6.92 9.83 18.18
C ASN A 257 -5.95 9.30 19.24
N ASP A 258 -5.00 8.44 18.88
CA ASP A 258 -3.97 7.97 19.82
C ASP A 258 -3.06 9.15 20.23
N PRO A 259 -3.02 9.52 21.53
CA PRO A 259 -2.17 10.61 22.02
C PRO A 259 -0.68 10.36 21.79
N ASN A 260 -0.28 9.10 21.60
CA ASN A 260 1.08 8.72 21.25
C ASN A 260 1.40 8.88 19.77
N THR A 261 0.48 9.40 18.95
CA THR A 261 0.71 9.81 17.55
C THR A 261 1.51 8.80 16.73
N PRO A 262 1.01 7.56 16.55
CA PRO A 262 1.71 6.50 15.83
C PRO A 262 1.90 6.79 14.33
N LEU A 263 1.09 7.68 13.74
CA LEU A 263 1.21 8.08 12.33
C LEU A 263 2.46 8.92 12.03
N VAL A 264 3.07 9.52 13.05
CA VAL A 264 4.25 10.40 12.88
C VAL A 264 5.52 9.57 12.74
N ASN A 265 6.30 9.82 11.69
CA ASN A 265 7.66 9.32 11.59
C ASN A 265 8.59 10.21 12.41
N ARG A 266 8.85 9.85 13.67
CA ARG A 266 9.67 10.65 14.59
C ARG A 266 11.13 10.76 14.15
N ALA A 267 11.64 9.81 13.38
CA ALA A 267 13.02 9.83 12.91
C ALA A 267 13.29 10.91 11.85
N THR A 268 12.26 11.33 11.10
CA THR A 268 12.40 12.34 10.03
C THR A 268 11.56 13.60 10.26
N GLN A 269 10.48 13.49 11.03
CA GLN A 269 9.52 14.57 11.30
C GLN A 269 9.53 15.01 12.77
N GLY A 270 10.21 14.27 13.65
CA GLY A 270 10.33 14.62 15.05
C GLY A 270 11.24 15.83 15.24
N VAL A 271 10.68 16.94 15.69
CA VAL A 271 11.42 18.17 15.96
C VAL A 271 11.67 18.27 17.46
N TYR A 272 12.93 18.11 17.85
CA TYR A 272 13.38 18.16 19.24
C TYR A 272 14.58 19.10 19.37
N PRO A 273 14.71 19.84 20.48
CA PRO A 273 15.96 20.52 20.79
C PRO A 273 17.10 19.49 20.88
N PRO A 274 18.18 19.60 20.10
CA PRO A 274 19.23 18.58 20.08
C PRO A 274 20.07 18.57 21.37
N ALA A 275 19.95 19.59 22.22
CA ALA A 275 20.58 19.68 23.53
C ALA A 275 22.09 19.36 23.46
N SER A 276 22.63 18.60 24.43
CA SER A 276 24.08 18.33 24.52
C SER A 276 24.64 17.52 23.34
N THR A 277 23.82 16.94 22.46
CA THR A 277 24.31 16.21 21.28
C THR A 277 25.04 17.11 20.29
N VAL A 278 24.80 18.43 20.33
CA VAL A 278 25.47 19.38 19.43
C VAL A 278 26.91 19.69 19.82
N LYS A 279 27.31 19.39 21.06
CA LYS A 279 28.58 19.84 21.65
C LYS A 279 29.81 19.43 20.84
N PRO A 280 29.95 18.18 20.33
CA PRO A 280 31.10 17.82 19.51
C PRO A 280 31.22 18.70 18.26
N TYR A 281 30.11 18.96 17.57
CA TYR A 281 30.10 19.80 16.36
C TYR A 281 30.42 21.26 16.69
N VAL A 282 29.85 21.81 17.76
CA VAL A 282 30.14 23.18 18.22
C VAL A 282 31.60 23.32 18.65
N ALA A 283 32.16 22.32 19.32
CA ALA A 283 33.57 22.33 19.72
C ALA A 283 34.50 22.31 18.50
N VAL A 284 34.23 21.47 17.50
CA VAL A 284 34.97 21.46 16.24
C VAL A 284 34.87 22.81 15.52
N SER A 285 33.68 23.40 15.46
CA SER A 285 33.47 24.73 14.87
C SER A 285 34.24 25.82 15.62
N ALA A 286 34.23 25.80 16.95
CA ALA A 286 34.92 26.79 17.78
C ALA A 286 36.45 26.67 17.70
N LEU A 287 36.99 25.44 17.65
CA LEU A 287 38.40 25.18 17.38
C LEU A 287 38.79 25.68 15.98
N SER A 288 37.96 25.39 14.97
CA SER A 288 38.21 25.80 13.58
C SER A 288 38.13 27.31 13.38
N ALA A 289 37.24 27.99 14.10
CA ALA A 289 37.11 29.44 14.10
C ALA A 289 38.19 30.14 14.95
N GLY A 290 39.06 29.41 15.64
CA GLY A 290 40.12 29.95 16.49
C GLY A 290 39.62 30.59 17.80
N VAL A 291 38.36 30.38 18.17
CA VAL A 291 37.76 30.93 19.41
C VAL A 291 38.27 30.17 20.64
N ILE A 292 38.60 28.89 20.49
CA ILE A 292 39.20 28.05 21.53
C ILE A 292 40.38 27.25 20.99
N THR A 293 41.20 26.72 21.88
CA THR A 293 42.28 25.75 21.60
C THR A 293 42.08 24.50 22.45
N ARG A 294 42.87 23.44 22.20
CA ARG A 294 42.88 22.23 23.05
C ARG A 294 43.25 22.50 24.51
N ASN A 295 43.85 23.65 24.82
CA ASN A 295 44.34 24.02 26.14
C ASN A 295 43.49 25.13 26.80
N THR A 296 42.43 25.61 26.15
CA THR A 296 41.58 26.68 26.69
C THR A 296 40.84 26.20 27.95
N THR A 297 40.98 26.93 29.05
CA THR A 297 40.32 26.67 30.35
C THR A 297 39.58 27.91 30.85
N LEU A 298 38.53 27.71 31.65
CA LEU A 298 37.76 28.77 32.30
C LEU A 298 37.63 28.46 33.81
N PHE A 299 37.70 29.48 34.66
CA PHE A 299 37.64 29.39 36.12
C PHE A 299 36.46 30.20 36.66
#